data_AF-A0A1G0HZK6-F1
#
_entry.id   AF-A0A1G0HZK6-F1
#
_cell.length_a   1.000
_cell.length_b   1.000
_cell.length_c   1.000
_cell.angle_alpha   90.00
_cell.angle_beta   90.00
_cell.angle_gamma   90.00
#
_symmetry.space_group_name_H-M   'P 1'
#
loop_
_entity.id
_entity.type
_entity.pdbx_description
1 polymer ?
#
loop_
_entity_poly.entity_id
_entity_poly.type
_entity_poly.pdbx_seq_one_letter_code
_entity_poly.pdbx_strand_id
1 'polypeptide(L)'
;ALRLGYMMSYKAAITGLPHGGAKSVLMRPRVIKDRVAYFEAFGEFMNELGGHYITAVDSGTSPQEMDIIATKTKFVTCTTASGSTGDPSPITALGVKRGMEAAVKFKLGRDTLEGVHVAIQGLGHVGYALAKGLYNDGAKLTISDVNTATMARCADEFKTATCSADEIFDVKADVFSPNALGSVLNRETINRLKVSIVAGAANSQLAHHEYGTMLLERGILYAPDFLINAGGLIYVAVFYAKGTHEEALIKIDKIYNMTYDIFERSAKENIATNIIAKRIAYERLY
;
A
#
# COMPACT_ATOMS: atom_id res chain seq x y z
N ALA A 1 8.79 -13.03 -7.30
CA ALA A 1 7.41 -13.56 -7.19
C ALA A 1 7.10 -14.07 -5.77
N LEU A 2 7.85 -15.04 -5.24
CA LEU A 2 7.56 -15.71 -3.94
C LEU A 2 7.27 -14.76 -2.76
N ARG A 3 8.14 -13.78 -2.49
CA ARG A 3 7.94 -12.81 -1.39
C ARG A 3 6.61 -12.07 -1.50
N LEU A 4 6.24 -11.64 -2.71
CA LEU A 4 4.99 -10.90 -2.95
C LEU A 4 3.77 -11.81 -2.81
N GLY A 5 3.83 -13.04 -3.33
CA GLY A 5 2.75 -14.01 -3.17
C GLY A 5 2.49 -14.36 -1.70
N TYR A 6 3.56 -14.60 -0.94
CA TYR A 6 3.48 -14.81 0.51
C TYR A 6 2.81 -13.64 1.23
N MET A 7 3.21 -12.40 0.94
CA MET A 7 2.59 -11.21 1.54
C MET A 7 1.12 -11.03 1.14
N MET A 8 0.71 -11.47 -0.05
CA MET A 8 -0.70 -11.43 -0.46
C MET A 8 -1.57 -12.35 0.41
N SER A 9 -1.04 -13.49 0.87
CA SER A 9 -1.79 -14.40 1.75
C SER A 9 -2.09 -13.72 3.10
N TYR A 10 -1.09 -13.08 3.70
CA TYR A 10 -1.27 -12.32 4.93
C TYR A 10 -2.20 -11.13 4.75
N LYS A 11 -2.09 -10.42 3.62
CA LYS A 11 -2.97 -9.28 3.28
C LYS A 11 -4.43 -9.71 3.17
N ALA A 12 -4.72 -10.80 2.45
CA ALA A 12 -6.08 -11.32 2.34
C ALA A 12 -6.63 -11.80 3.69
N ALA A 13 -5.82 -12.54 4.46
CA ALA A 13 -6.21 -13.04 5.78
C ALA A 13 -6.50 -11.92 6.78
N ILE A 14 -5.59 -10.95 6.94
CA ILE A 14 -5.76 -9.86 7.91
C ILE A 14 -6.94 -8.94 7.58
N THR A 15 -7.34 -8.87 6.31
CA THR A 15 -8.53 -8.11 5.88
C THR A 15 -9.80 -8.95 5.85
N GLY A 16 -9.72 -10.24 6.16
CA GLY A 16 -10.87 -11.15 6.23
C GLY A 16 -11.48 -11.43 4.85
N LEU A 17 -10.68 -11.33 3.79
CA LEU A 17 -11.11 -11.63 2.44
C LEU A 17 -11.08 -13.15 2.20
N PRO A 18 -12.09 -13.73 1.52
CA PRO A 18 -12.13 -15.17 1.22
C PRO A 18 -11.24 -15.52 0.01
N HIS A 19 -9.98 -15.10 0.06
CA HIS A 19 -9.00 -15.31 -1.01
C HIS A 19 -7.66 -15.76 -0.45
N GLY A 20 -6.92 -16.55 -1.23
CA GLY A 20 -5.52 -16.86 -0.96
C GLY A 20 -4.58 -15.73 -1.39
N GLY A 21 -3.27 -16.03 -1.41
CA GLY A 21 -2.25 -15.11 -1.88
C GLY A 21 -1.41 -15.69 -3.02
N ALA A 22 -1.25 -14.91 -4.08
CA ALA A 22 -0.43 -15.25 -5.24
C ALA A 22 0.11 -13.98 -5.91
N LYS A 23 1.13 -14.15 -6.76
CA LYS A 23 1.71 -13.04 -7.52
C LYS A 23 2.30 -13.51 -8.84
N SER A 24 2.00 -12.79 -9.92
CA SER A 24 2.70 -12.91 -11.20
C SER A 24 3.75 -11.82 -11.34
N VAL A 25 4.90 -12.18 -11.92
CA VAL A 25 5.95 -11.23 -12.34
C VAL A 25 6.29 -11.56 -13.77
N LEU A 26 5.87 -10.70 -14.69
CA LEU A 26 6.15 -10.85 -16.11
C LEU A 26 7.49 -10.19 -16.42
N MET A 27 8.46 -10.99 -16.83
CA MET A 27 9.79 -10.49 -17.18
C MET A 27 9.72 -9.72 -18.49
N ARG A 28 9.79 -8.39 -18.41
CA ARG A 28 9.71 -7.51 -19.59
C ARG A 28 10.93 -7.72 -20.49
N PRO A 29 10.76 -8.18 -21.75
CA PRO A 29 11.87 -8.23 -22.69
C PRO A 29 12.31 -6.81 -23.09
N ARG A 30 13.56 -6.67 -23.53
CA ARG A 30 14.12 -5.35 -23.95
C ARG A 30 13.27 -4.68 -25.03
N VAL A 31 12.74 -5.49 -25.96
CA VAL A 31 11.79 -5.08 -26.98
C VAL A 31 10.62 -6.04 -26.93
N ILE A 32 9.42 -5.50 -26.79
CA ILE A 32 8.17 -6.24 -26.96
C ILE A 32 7.75 -6.00 -28.42
N LYS A 33 7.89 -7.03 -29.28
CA LYS A 33 7.52 -6.93 -30.71
C LYS A 33 6.01 -6.80 -30.89
N ASP A 34 5.27 -7.59 -30.12
CA ASP A 34 3.81 -7.57 -30.07
C ASP A 34 3.37 -7.57 -28.61
N ARG A 35 2.76 -6.45 -28.19
CA ARG A 35 2.29 -6.29 -26.81
C ARG A 35 1.01 -7.07 -26.56
N VAL A 36 0.15 -7.22 -27.57
CA VAL A 36 -1.13 -7.92 -27.42
C VAL A 36 -0.85 -9.41 -27.25
N ALA A 37 -0.10 -10.02 -28.17
CA ALA A 37 0.25 -11.44 -28.09
C ALA A 37 0.96 -11.81 -26.77
N TYR A 38 1.78 -10.89 -26.22
CA TYR A 38 2.45 -11.10 -24.93
C TYR A 38 1.47 -11.26 -23.76
N PHE A 39 0.44 -10.42 -23.70
CA PHE A 39 -0.56 -10.48 -22.63
C PHE A 39 -1.65 -11.52 -22.90
N GLU A 40 -1.95 -11.84 -24.16
CA GLU A 40 -2.80 -12.97 -24.53
C GLU A 40 -2.20 -14.30 -24.07
N ALA A 41 -0.90 -14.53 -24.31
CA ALA A 41 -0.22 -15.74 -23.85
C ALA A 41 -0.27 -15.89 -22.32
N PHE A 42 -0.16 -14.77 -21.58
CA PHE A 42 -0.37 -14.79 -20.14
C PHE A 42 -1.82 -15.10 -19.77
N GLY A 43 -2.80 -14.54 -20.48
CA GLY A 43 -4.22 -14.84 -20.28
C GLY A 43 -4.59 -16.30 -20.57
N GLU A 44 -3.98 -16.92 -21.57
CA GLU A 44 -4.14 -18.35 -21.87
C GLU A 44 -3.60 -19.22 -20.73
N PHE A 45 -2.38 -18.93 -20.24
CA PHE A 45 -1.82 -19.60 -19.07
C PHE A 45 -2.70 -19.42 -17.81
N MET A 46 -3.22 -18.21 -17.58
CA MET A 46 -4.16 -17.93 -16.50
C MET A 46 -5.44 -18.77 -16.60
N ASN A 47 -5.95 -18.97 -17.82
CA ASN A 47 -7.14 -19.77 -18.05
C ASN A 47 -6.92 -21.24 -17.70
N GLU A 48 -5.74 -21.78 -17.99
CA GLU A 48 -5.34 -23.15 -17.64
C GLU A 48 -5.31 -23.38 -16.12
N LEU A 49 -5.07 -22.34 -15.32
CA LEU A 49 -5.13 -22.42 -13.85
C LEU A 49 -6.55 -22.56 -13.29
N GLY A 50 -7.60 -22.54 -14.12
CA GLY A 50 -8.96 -22.93 -13.74
C GLY A 50 -9.59 -22.09 -12.63
N GLY A 51 -9.10 -20.87 -12.38
CA GLY A 51 -9.58 -19.99 -11.33
C GLY A 51 -8.90 -20.14 -9.98
N HIS A 52 -7.88 -21.00 -9.87
CA HIS A 52 -7.01 -21.06 -8.69
C HIS A 52 -6.17 -19.77 -8.51
N TYR A 53 -6.05 -18.96 -9.55
CA TYR A 53 -5.40 -17.67 -9.51
C TYR A 53 -6.21 -16.64 -10.30
N ILE A 54 -6.40 -15.46 -9.70
CA ILE A 54 -7.09 -14.32 -10.29
C ILE A 54 -6.07 -13.17 -10.35
N THR A 55 -5.86 -12.59 -11.54
CA THR A 55 -4.89 -11.51 -11.74
C THR A 55 -5.55 -10.13 -11.75
N ALA A 56 -4.79 -9.10 -11.41
CA ALA A 56 -5.20 -7.69 -11.39
C ALA A 56 -4.02 -6.81 -11.82
N VAL A 57 -4.25 -5.50 -11.95
CA VAL A 57 -3.19 -4.53 -12.22
C VAL A 57 -2.18 -4.46 -11.07
N ASP A 58 -0.91 -4.27 -11.43
CA ASP A 58 0.18 -3.88 -10.53
C ASP A 58 1.25 -3.07 -11.31
N SER A 59 2.34 -2.72 -10.64
CA SER A 59 3.48 -2.00 -11.23
C SER A 59 3.93 -2.61 -12.56
N GLY A 60 3.86 -1.82 -13.62
CA GLY A 60 4.22 -2.22 -14.99
C GLY A 60 3.05 -2.64 -15.88
N THR A 61 1.82 -2.66 -15.36
CA THR A 61 0.58 -2.96 -16.11
C THR A 61 -0.49 -1.91 -15.83
N SER A 62 -1.46 -1.81 -16.73
CA SER A 62 -2.63 -0.94 -16.61
C SER A 62 -3.92 -1.69 -16.96
N PRO A 63 -5.10 -1.08 -16.77
CA PRO A 63 -6.38 -1.69 -17.15
C PRO A 63 -6.43 -2.15 -18.62
N GLN A 64 -5.71 -1.48 -19.51
CA GLN A 64 -5.63 -1.86 -20.93
C GLN A 64 -4.99 -3.24 -21.13
N GLU A 65 -3.96 -3.59 -20.35
CA GLU A 65 -3.42 -4.95 -20.39
C GLU A 65 -4.37 -5.97 -19.77
N MET A 66 -5.15 -5.58 -18.76
CA MET A 66 -6.17 -6.45 -18.19
C MET A 66 -7.29 -6.74 -19.18
N ASP A 67 -7.65 -5.77 -20.03
CA ASP A 67 -8.63 -5.97 -21.12
C ASP A 67 -8.13 -7.03 -22.12
N ILE A 68 -6.84 -6.99 -22.48
CA ILE A 68 -6.24 -8.01 -23.37
C ILE A 68 -6.29 -9.39 -22.71
N ILE A 69 -5.91 -9.49 -21.43
CA ILE A 69 -5.98 -10.75 -20.66
C ILE A 69 -7.42 -11.27 -20.59
N ALA A 70 -8.40 -10.37 -20.44
CA ALA A 70 -9.82 -10.71 -20.35
C ALA A 70 -10.38 -11.34 -21.63
N THR A 71 -9.73 -11.17 -22.78
CA THR A 71 -10.11 -11.87 -24.03
C THR A 71 -9.84 -13.38 -23.96
N LYS A 72 -8.94 -13.82 -23.08
CA LYS A 72 -8.51 -15.23 -22.95
C LYS A 72 -9.00 -15.90 -21.66
N THR A 73 -9.32 -15.13 -20.63
CA THR A 73 -9.78 -15.68 -19.35
C THR A 73 -10.76 -14.75 -18.63
N LYS A 74 -11.66 -15.35 -17.84
CA LYS A 74 -12.51 -14.60 -16.89
C LYS A 74 -11.84 -14.35 -15.53
N PHE A 75 -10.67 -14.95 -15.27
CA PHE A 75 -9.97 -14.87 -13.98
C PHE A 75 -9.06 -13.63 -13.90
N VAL A 76 -9.62 -12.49 -14.25
CA VAL A 76 -8.95 -11.18 -14.25
C VAL A 76 -9.91 -10.11 -13.76
N THR A 77 -9.36 -9.07 -13.15
CA THR A 77 -10.08 -7.90 -12.65
C THR A 77 -9.28 -6.62 -12.94
N CYS A 78 -9.81 -5.45 -12.58
CA CYS A 78 -9.28 -4.13 -12.96
C CYS A 78 -9.23 -3.91 -14.48
N THR A 79 -10.19 -4.48 -15.21
CA THR A 79 -10.43 -4.14 -16.63
C THR A 79 -11.00 -2.74 -16.75
N THR A 80 -10.94 -2.13 -17.93
CA THR A 80 -11.57 -0.81 -18.16
C THR A 80 -13.09 -0.83 -17.94
N ALA A 81 -13.73 -2.00 -18.08
CA ALA A 81 -15.15 -2.20 -17.84
C ALA A 81 -15.52 -2.35 -16.34
N SER A 82 -14.56 -2.50 -15.43
CA SER A 82 -14.81 -2.84 -14.01
C SER A 82 -15.34 -1.68 -13.13
N GLY A 83 -15.55 -0.47 -13.66
CA GLY A 83 -16.03 0.70 -12.90
C GLY A 83 -14.93 1.69 -12.47
N SER A 84 -15.35 2.88 -12.01
CA SER A 84 -14.65 4.18 -12.06
C SER A 84 -13.12 4.13 -12.17
N THR A 85 -12.62 4.27 -13.40
CA THR A 85 -11.21 4.40 -13.85
C THR A 85 -10.35 3.14 -13.89
N GLY A 86 -10.74 2.02 -13.26
CA GLY A 86 -9.94 0.79 -13.22
C GLY A 86 -8.61 0.89 -12.44
N ASP A 87 -8.23 2.08 -11.96
CA ASP A 87 -7.04 2.32 -11.14
C ASP A 87 -7.38 2.21 -9.64
N PRO A 88 -6.90 1.17 -8.92
CA PRO A 88 -7.15 1.01 -7.49
C PRO A 88 -6.33 1.97 -6.62
N SER A 89 -5.49 2.84 -7.20
CA SER A 89 -4.55 3.68 -6.46
C SER A 89 -5.22 4.68 -5.51
N PRO A 90 -6.29 5.43 -5.89
CA PRO A 90 -6.97 6.33 -4.96
C PRO A 90 -7.58 5.58 -3.78
N ILE A 91 -8.09 4.37 -4.02
CA ILE A 91 -8.69 3.52 -2.99
C ILE A 91 -7.63 2.91 -2.07
N THR A 92 -6.46 2.59 -2.61
CA THR A 92 -5.30 2.18 -1.81
C THR A 92 -4.82 3.33 -0.92
N ALA A 93 -4.74 4.55 -1.47
CA ALA A 93 -4.39 5.74 -0.71
C ALA A 93 -5.38 6.02 0.43
N LEU A 94 -6.68 5.80 0.21
CA LEU A 94 -7.69 5.88 1.26
C LEU A 94 -7.40 4.89 2.40
N GLY A 95 -7.09 3.62 2.10
CA GLY A 95 -6.72 2.65 3.13
C GLY A 95 -5.49 3.08 3.94
N VAL A 96 -4.47 3.61 3.26
CA VAL A 96 -3.24 4.09 3.91
C VAL A 96 -3.55 5.30 4.81
N LYS A 97 -4.40 6.22 4.35
CA LYS A 97 -4.89 7.35 5.14
C LYS A 97 -5.62 6.88 6.41
N ARG A 98 -6.53 5.91 6.31
CA ARG A 98 -7.22 5.33 7.48
C ARG A 98 -6.24 4.71 8.49
N GLY A 99 -5.22 3.99 8.01
CA GLY A 99 -4.16 3.47 8.86
C GLY A 99 -3.30 4.56 9.52
N MET A 100 -3.02 5.64 8.79
CA MET A 100 -2.28 6.80 9.30
C MET A 100 -3.07 7.56 10.36
N GLU A 101 -4.37 7.77 10.18
CA GLU A 101 -5.25 8.38 11.17
C GLU A 101 -5.28 7.57 12.47
N ALA A 102 -5.36 6.24 12.39
CA ALA A 102 -5.28 5.37 13.57
C ALA A 102 -3.93 5.51 14.27
N ALA A 103 -2.83 5.62 13.53
CA ALA A 103 -1.48 5.80 14.09
C ALA A 103 -1.31 7.17 14.76
N VAL A 104 -1.84 8.23 14.15
CA VAL A 104 -1.85 9.59 14.70
C VAL A 104 -2.70 9.64 15.96
N LYS A 105 -3.89 9.03 15.96
CA LYS A 105 -4.73 8.95 17.16
C LYS A 105 -4.01 8.24 18.30
N PHE A 106 -3.43 7.07 18.03
CA PHE A 106 -2.77 6.25 19.05
C PHE A 106 -1.50 6.91 19.58
N LYS A 107 -0.62 7.42 18.70
CA LYS A 107 0.70 7.92 19.08
C LYS A 107 0.69 9.36 19.56
N LEU A 108 -0.15 10.21 18.98
CA LEU A 108 -0.18 11.65 19.21
C LEU A 108 -1.44 12.13 19.95
N GLY A 109 -2.44 11.25 20.13
CA GLY A 109 -3.70 11.59 20.80
C GLY A 109 -4.63 12.49 19.97
N ARG A 110 -4.38 12.64 18.66
CA ARG A 110 -5.09 13.58 17.78
C ARG A 110 -6.16 12.87 16.95
N ASP A 111 -7.35 13.46 16.84
CA ASP A 111 -8.46 12.93 16.04
C ASP A 111 -8.44 13.36 14.56
N THR A 112 -7.59 14.33 14.22
CA THR A 112 -7.48 14.88 12.87
C THR A 112 -6.03 14.92 12.40
N LEU A 113 -5.84 14.98 11.08
CA LEU A 113 -4.53 15.14 10.44
C LEU A 113 -4.12 16.60 10.26
N GLU A 114 -4.99 17.55 10.62
CA GLU A 114 -4.73 18.98 10.47
C GLU A 114 -3.42 19.38 11.16
N GLY A 115 -2.50 20.00 10.46
CA GLY A 115 -1.20 20.40 11.00
C GLY A 115 -0.23 19.27 11.37
N VAL A 116 -0.61 17.99 11.23
CA VAL A 116 0.32 16.85 11.31
C VAL A 116 1.30 16.96 10.15
N HIS A 117 2.60 16.83 10.42
CA HIS A 117 3.63 16.89 9.38
C HIS A 117 3.96 15.51 8.86
N VAL A 118 3.76 15.29 7.56
CA VAL A 118 4.02 14.01 6.87
C VAL A 118 5.14 14.19 5.84
N ALA A 119 6.23 13.44 6.02
CA ALA A 119 7.31 13.29 5.04
C ALA A 119 6.98 12.15 4.07
N ILE A 120 6.66 12.48 2.82
CA ILE A 120 6.21 11.53 1.79
C ILE A 120 7.35 11.22 0.84
N GLN A 121 7.75 9.95 0.77
CA GLN A 121 8.69 9.44 -0.21
C GLN A 121 7.94 8.71 -1.34
N GLY A 122 7.98 9.26 -2.54
CA GLY A 122 7.32 8.71 -3.73
C GLY A 122 5.95 9.34 -3.99
N LEU A 123 5.79 9.86 -5.21
CA LEU A 123 4.64 10.58 -5.74
C LEU A 123 4.09 9.89 -6.99
N GLY A 124 4.20 8.56 -7.05
CA GLY A 124 3.45 7.73 -8.00
C GLY A 124 1.94 7.81 -7.74
N HIS A 125 1.14 6.98 -8.42
CA HIS A 125 -0.33 7.07 -8.37
C HIS A 125 -0.89 7.07 -6.93
N VAL A 126 -0.46 6.11 -6.09
CA VAL A 126 -0.90 6.03 -4.69
C VAL A 126 -0.31 7.17 -3.85
N GLY A 127 0.99 7.48 -4.01
CA GLY A 127 1.66 8.54 -3.25
C GLY A 127 1.08 9.93 -3.51
N TYR A 128 0.75 10.23 -4.76
CA TYR A 128 0.06 11.47 -5.15
C TYR A 128 -1.37 11.53 -4.58
N ALA A 129 -2.15 10.45 -4.70
CA ALA A 129 -3.50 10.40 -4.15
C ALA A 129 -3.51 10.56 -2.62
N LEU A 130 -2.53 9.95 -1.93
CA LEU A 130 -2.33 10.12 -0.50
C LEU A 130 -1.95 11.57 -0.17
N ALA A 131 -0.93 12.14 -0.83
CA ALA A 131 -0.51 13.53 -0.62
C ALA A 131 -1.68 14.51 -0.79
N LYS A 132 -2.49 14.33 -1.84
CA LYS A 132 -3.68 15.14 -2.09
C LYS A 132 -4.71 15.02 -0.96
N GLY A 133 -5.01 13.79 -0.52
CA GLY A 133 -5.93 13.55 0.59
C GLY A 133 -5.45 14.16 1.90
N LEU A 134 -4.16 14.03 2.22
CA LEU A 134 -3.55 14.60 3.41
C LEU A 134 -3.55 16.13 3.37
N TYR A 135 -3.23 16.73 2.22
CA TYR A 135 -3.27 18.17 2.01
C TYR A 135 -4.68 18.74 2.22
N ASN A 136 -5.70 18.09 1.66
CA ASN A 136 -7.10 18.50 1.82
C ASN A 136 -7.57 18.43 3.28
N ASP A 137 -6.99 17.54 4.09
CA ASP A 137 -7.24 17.42 5.53
C ASP A 137 -6.40 18.40 6.38
N GLY A 138 -5.64 19.29 5.74
CA GLY A 138 -4.83 20.31 6.41
C GLY A 138 -3.49 19.81 6.94
N ALA A 139 -3.03 18.61 6.56
CA ALA A 139 -1.70 18.12 6.94
C ALA A 139 -0.60 18.96 6.29
N LYS A 140 0.52 19.13 6.99
CA LYS A 140 1.74 19.72 6.43
C LYS A 140 2.53 18.63 5.73
N LEU A 141 3.03 18.91 4.53
CA LEU A 141 3.78 17.91 3.76
C LEU A 141 5.25 18.31 3.63
N THR A 142 6.10 17.31 3.45
CA THR A 142 7.39 17.44 2.76
C THR A 142 7.51 16.27 1.81
N ILE A 143 7.75 16.54 0.54
CA ILE A 143 7.67 15.52 -0.51
C ILE A 143 9.03 15.26 -1.16
N SER A 144 9.24 14.03 -1.59
CA SER A 144 10.42 13.63 -2.36
C SER A 144 10.01 12.64 -3.45
N ASP A 145 10.54 12.81 -4.65
CA ASP A 145 10.45 11.83 -5.75
C ASP A 145 11.70 11.91 -6.63
N VAL A 146 12.07 10.80 -7.27
CA VAL A 146 13.18 10.76 -8.24
C VAL A 146 12.84 11.51 -9.54
N ASN A 147 11.55 11.63 -9.85
CA ASN A 147 11.04 12.42 -10.97
C ASN A 147 10.85 13.88 -10.52
N THR A 148 11.81 14.72 -10.89
CA THR A 148 11.85 16.14 -10.55
C THR A 148 10.64 16.93 -11.09
N ALA A 149 10.10 16.55 -12.26
CA ALA A 149 8.93 17.20 -12.83
C ALA A 149 7.66 16.88 -12.02
N THR A 150 7.48 15.62 -11.61
CA THR A 150 6.39 15.22 -10.71
C THR A 150 6.50 15.93 -9.37
N MET A 151 7.71 15.99 -8.81
CA MET A 151 7.97 16.66 -7.54
C MET A 151 7.65 18.15 -7.61
N ALA A 152 8.11 18.87 -8.64
CA ALA A 152 7.82 20.29 -8.83
C ALA A 152 6.31 20.57 -9.00
N ARG A 153 5.60 19.74 -9.78
CA ARG A 153 4.15 19.84 -9.94
C ARG A 153 3.42 19.67 -8.61
N CYS A 154 3.76 18.64 -7.85
CA CYS A 154 3.11 18.37 -6.55
C CYS A 154 3.46 19.44 -5.50
N ALA A 155 4.68 19.98 -5.54
CA ALA A 155 5.10 21.06 -4.65
C ALA A 155 4.26 22.32 -4.85
N ASP A 156 4.00 22.68 -6.12
CA ASP A 156 3.13 23.80 -6.46
C ASP A 156 1.65 23.51 -6.13
N GLU A 157 1.16 22.31 -6.43
CA GLU A 157 -0.23 21.91 -6.17
C GLU A 157 -0.56 21.91 -4.68
N PHE A 158 0.32 21.36 -3.84
CA PHE A 158 0.10 21.20 -2.41
C PHE A 158 0.81 22.27 -1.55
N LYS A 159 1.40 23.29 -2.19
CA LYS A 159 2.12 24.40 -1.52
C LYS A 159 3.08 23.92 -0.43
N THR A 160 3.90 22.94 -0.77
CA THR A 160 4.74 22.17 0.17
C THR A 160 6.22 22.22 -0.18
N ALA A 161 7.07 21.97 0.83
CA ALA A 161 8.51 21.84 0.66
C ALA A 161 8.88 20.53 -0.03
N THR A 162 9.99 20.55 -0.75
CA THR A 162 10.62 19.37 -1.37
C THR A 162 11.96 19.09 -0.73
N CYS A 163 12.42 17.84 -0.80
CA CYS A 163 13.79 17.45 -0.42
C CYS A 163 14.28 16.33 -1.34
N SER A 164 15.58 16.02 -1.28
CA SER A 164 16.11 14.89 -2.02
C SER A 164 15.67 13.54 -1.45
N ALA A 165 15.82 12.49 -2.27
CA ALA A 165 15.48 11.12 -1.88
C ALA A 165 16.29 10.58 -0.69
N ASP A 166 17.46 11.16 -0.42
CA ASP A 166 18.28 10.81 0.75
C ASP A 166 17.88 11.64 1.98
N GLU A 167 17.68 12.95 1.82
CA GLU A 167 17.32 13.85 2.92
C GLU A 167 15.95 13.54 3.54
N ILE A 168 15.05 12.86 2.81
CA ILE A 168 13.70 12.55 3.30
C ILE A 168 13.71 11.77 4.63
N PHE A 169 14.75 10.96 4.89
CA PHE A 169 14.90 10.22 6.15
C PHE A 169 15.27 11.12 7.34
N ASP A 170 15.83 12.29 7.06
CA ASP A 170 16.32 13.26 8.03
C ASP A 170 15.34 14.39 8.34
N VAL A 171 14.22 14.46 7.60
CA VAL A 171 13.16 15.43 7.82
C VAL A 171 12.55 15.22 9.20
N LYS A 172 12.53 16.31 9.99
CA LYS A 172 11.77 16.35 11.24
C LYS A 172 10.29 16.47 10.89
N ALA A 173 9.53 15.42 11.15
CA ALA A 173 8.11 15.33 10.87
C ALA A 173 7.43 14.42 11.90
N ASP A 174 6.11 14.35 11.90
CA ASP A 174 5.38 13.42 12.78
C ASP A 174 5.36 12.01 12.18
N VAL A 175 5.17 11.94 10.86
CA VAL A 175 4.98 10.70 10.09
C VAL A 175 5.96 10.63 8.93
N PHE A 176 6.64 9.49 8.77
CA PHE A 176 7.30 9.12 7.52
C PHE A 176 6.39 8.18 6.72
N SER A 177 6.14 8.52 5.45
CA SER A 177 5.27 7.77 4.55
C SER A 177 6.06 7.25 3.34
N PRO A 178 6.55 5.99 3.38
CA PRO A 178 7.20 5.36 2.24
C PRO A 178 6.17 4.85 1.22
N ASN A 179 6.18 5.42 0.01
CA ASN A 179 5.24 5.12 -1.08
C ASN A 179 5.94 4.75 -2.40
N ALA A 180 7.27 4.65 -2.40
CA ALA A 180 8.09 4.31 -3.58
C ALA A 180 8.46 2.83 -3.63
N LEU A 181 9.63 2.47 -3.08
CA LEU A 181 10.20 1.12 -3.13
C LEU A 181 10.03 0.39 -1.80
N GLY A 182 10.00 -0.94 -1.88
CA GLY A 182 10.10 -1.80 -0.71
C GLY A 182 11.49 -1.80 -0.10
N SER A 183 11.61 -2.38 1.09
CA SER A 183 12.88 -2.55 1.85
C SER A 183 13.60 -1.25 2.19
N VAL A 184 12.85 -0.14 2.22
CA VAL A 184 13.38 1.17 2.58
C VAL A 184 13.69 1.30 4.05
N LEU A 185 12.99 0.57 4.93
CA LEU A 185 13.24 0.54 6.37
C LEU A 185 14.29 -0.54 6.67
N ASN A 186 15.52 -0.09 6.84
CA ASN A 186 16.69 -0.91 7.19
C ASN A 186 17.45 -0.25 8.34
N ARG A 187 18.54 -0.89 8.80
CA ARG A 187 19.32 -0.38 9.94
C ARG A 187 19.77 1.08 9.77
N GLU A 188 20.21 1.47 8.58
CA GLU A 188 20.70 2.82 8.31
C GLU A 188 19.55 3.84 8.32
N THR A 189 18.51 3.60 7.53
CA THR A 189 17.40 4.55 7.38
C THR A 189 16.62 4.71 8.67
N ILE A 190 16.34 3.61 9.38
CA ILE A 190 15.68 3.64 10.70
C ILE A 190 16.49 4.48 11.68
N ASN A 191 17.83 4.44 11.59
CA ASN A 191 18.67 5.22 12.48
C ASN A 191 18.59 6.73 12.24
N ARG A 192 18.32 7.14 10.99
CA ARG A 192 18.21 8.54 10.57
C ARG A 192 16.83 9.15 10.85
N LEU A 193 15.78 8.33 10.86
CA LEU A 193 14.39 8.78 11.05
C LEU A 193 14.21 9.70 12.26
N LYS A 194 13.67 10.90 12.00
CA LYS A 194 13.29 11.92 13.01
C LYS A 194 11.77 12.06 13.13
N VAL A 195 11.07 10.92 13.06
CA VAL A 195 9.61 10.81 13.13
C VAL A 195 9.18 9.91 14.27
N SER A 196 7.91 9.99 14.66
CA SER A 196 7.33 9.10 15.69
C SER A 196 6.45 7.99 15.11
N ILE A 197 6.06 8.12 13.83
CA ILE A 197 5.18 7.19 13.11
C ILE A 197 5.78 6.85 11.74
N VAL A 198 5.64 5.59 11.32
CA VAL A 198 5.84 5.17 9.92
C VAL A 198 4.54 4.57 9.39
N ALA A 199 3.99 5.17 8.34
CA ALA A 199 2.74 4.73 7.70
C ALA A 199 2.73 5.11 6.20
N GLY A 200 2.89 4.13 5.32
CA GLY A 200 2.94 4.36 3.87
C GLY A 200 2.40 3.20 3.03
N ALA A 201 2.34 3.41 1.72
CA ALA A 201 1.75 2.48 0.77
C ALA A 201 2.74 1.44 0.20
N ALA A 202 4.05 1.65 0.33
CA ALA A 202 5.05 0.77 -0.28
C ALA A 202 4.88 -0.67 0.23
N ASN A 203 5.03 -1.65 -0.66
CA ASN A 203 4.97 -3.05 -0.29
C ASN A 203 6.30 -3.49 0.31
N SER A 204 6.25 -4.32 1.35
CA SER A 204 7.44 -4.91 1.99
C SER A 204 8.41 -3.84 2.49
N GLN A 205 7.93 -2.87 3.27
CA GLN A 205 8.69 -1.68 3.69
C GLN A 205 9.91 -2.02 4.52
N LEU A 206 9.78 -2.99 5.43
CA LEU A 206 10.88 -3.55 6.21
C LEU A 206 11.79 -4.37 5.29
N ALA A 207 13.08 -4.03 5.27
CA ALA A 207 14.10 -4.80 4.55
C ALA A 207 14.26 -6.21 5.14
N HIS A 208 14.08 -6.33 6.46
CA HIS A 208 14.03 -7.59 7.20
C HIS A 208 13.01 -7.49 8.33
N HIS A 209 12.40 -8.62 8.70
CA HIS A 209 11.28 -8.64 9.65
C HIS A 209 11.67 -8.14 11.06
N GLU A 210 12.93 -8.31 11.45
CA GLU A 210 13.48 -7.85 12.74
C GLU A 210 13.47 -6.33 12.88
N TYR A 211 13.44 -5.59 11.76
CA TYR A 211 13.42 -4.13 11.80
C TYR A 211 12.12 -3.56 12.38
N GLY A 212 11.07 -4.37 12.48
CA GLY A 212 9.89 -4.00 13.28
C GLY A 212 10.21 -3.86 14.77
N THR A 213 11.04 -4.75 15.31
CA THR A 213 11.52 -4.67 16.71
C THR A 213 12.41 -3.45 16.89
N MET A 214 13.29 -3.16 15.94
CA MET A 214 14.13 -1.96 15.98
C MET A 214 13.31 -0.65 15.97
N LEU A 215 12.21 -0.60 15.22
CA LEU A 215 11.28 0.53 15.25
C LEU A 215 10.61 0.68 16.62
N LEU A 216 10.16 -0.43 17.21
CA LEU A 216 9.59 -0.46 18.56
C LEU A 216 10.60 0.04 19.61
N GLU A 217 11.83 -0.45 19.59
CA GLU A 217 12.91 -0.06 20.51
C GLU A 217 13.24 1.45 20.41
N ARG A 218 13.13 2.02 19.20
CA ARG A 218 13.27 3.47 18.99
C ARG A 218 12.01 4.27 19.36
N GLY A 219 10.93 3.61 19.77
CA GLY A 219 9.65 4.25 20.06
C GLY A 219 8.94 4.79 18.83
N ILE A 220 9.28 4.31 17.62
CA ILE A 220 8.63 4.68 16.36
C ILE A 220 7.49 3.70 16.10
N LEU A 221 6.25 4.21 16.05
CA LEU A 221 5.08 3.41 15.79
C LEU A 221 4.99 3.05 14.30
N TYR A 222 5.11 1.76 13.99
CA TYR A 222 5.01 1.27 12.61
C TYR A 222 3.60 0.76 12.31
N ALA A 223 2.92 1.35 11.34
CA ALA A 223 1.67 0.85 10.80
C ALA A 223 1.95 -0.27 9.78
N PRO A 224 1.54 -1.53 10.02
CA PRO A 224 1.92 -2.67 9.18
C PRO A 224 1.48 -2.47 7.72
N ASP A 225 2.47 -2.41 6.83
CA ASP A 225 2.29 -2.13 5.40
C ASP A 225 1.19 -2.97 4.74
N PHE A 226 1.24 -4.29 4.88
CA PHE A 226 0.29 -5.20 4.24
C PHE A 226 -1.16 -5.05 4.74
N LEU A 227 -1.39 -4.39 5.87
CA LEU A 227 -2.73 -4.03 6.31
C LEU A 227 -3.14 -2.67 5.72
N ILE A 228 -2.35 -1.63 5.94
CA ILE A 228 -2.77 -0.27 5.61
C ILE A 228 -2.82 -0.04 4.09
N ASN A 229 -2.00 -0.74 3.31
CA ASN A 229 -2.04 -0.68 1.85
C ASN A 229 -2.98 -1.74 1.21
N ALA A 230 -3.89 -2.34 2.00
CA ALA A 230 -4.81 -3.35 1.52
C ALA A 230 -6.05 -2.79 0.82
N GLY A 231 -6.26 -1.47 0.81
CA GLY A 231 -7.46 -0.84 0.24
C GLY A 231 -7.73 -1.26 -1.21
N GLY A 232 -6.70 -1.30 -2.05
CA GLY A 232 -6.82 -1.80 -3.43
C GLY A 232 -7.25 -3.26 -3.52
N LEU A 233 -6.71 -4.15 -2.68
CA LEU A 233 -7.13 -5.55 -2.66
C LEU A 233 -8.59 -5.69 -2.20
N ILE A 234 -8.99 -5.00 -1.14
CA ILE A 234 -10.37 -5.02 -0.64
C ILE A 234 -11.33 -4.59 -1.73
N TYR A 235 -11.03 -3.47 -2.40
CA TYR A 235 -11.84 -2.95 -3.48
C TYR A 235 -12.00 -3.96 -4.61
N VAL A 236 -10.88 -4.48 -5.10
CA VAL A 236 -10.85 -5.43 -6.19
C VAL A 236 -11.60 -6.73 -5.86
N ALA A 237 -11.46 -7.23 -4.63
CA ALA A 237 -12.18 -8.41 -4.17
C ALA A 237 -13.70 -8.18 -4.08
N VAL A 238 -14.14 -7.01 -3.61
CA VAL A 238 -15.57 -6.65 -3.57
C VAL A 238 -16.17 -6.61 -4.96
N PHE A 239 -15.52 -5.95 -5.91
CA PHE A 239 -16.00 -5.87 -7.29
C PHE A 239 -15.98 -7.22 -7.99
N TYR A 240 -14.96 -8.05 -7.74
CA TYR A 240 -14.93 -9.42 -8.25
C TYR A 240 -16.10 -10.26 -7.72
N ALA A 241 -16.51 -10.03 -6.48
CA ALA A 241 -17.71 -10.63 -5.87
C ALA A 241 -19.03 -9.96 -6.29
N LYS A 242 -19.02 -9.05 -7.28
CA LYS A 242 -20.18 -8.27 -7.77
C LYS A 242 -20.81 -7.35 -6.71
N GLY A 243 -20.03 -6.92 -5.73
CA GLY A 243 -20.43 -5.91 -4.75
C GLY A 243 -20.36 -4.49 -5.31
N THR A 244 -20.69 -3.52 -4.46
CA THR A 244 -20.77 -2.10 -4.83
C THR A 244 -19.57 -1.29 -4.36
N HIS A 245 -19.45 -0.06 -4.89
CA HIS A 245 -18.45 0.91 -4.42
C HIS A 245 -18.60 1.22 -2.92
N GLU A 246 -19.84 1.41 -2.46
CA GLU A 246 -20.14 1.72 -1.06
C GLU A 246 -19.73 0.58 -0.12
N GLU A 247 -20.03 -0.67 -0.50
CA GLU A 247 -19.59 -1.85 0.25
C GLU A 247 -18.08 -1.94 0.36
N ALA A 248 -17.35 -1.60 -0.71
CA ALA A 248 -15.89 -1.54 -0.68
C ALA A 248 -15.41 -0.48 0.31
N LEU A 249 -15.96 0.74 0.26
CA LEU A 249 -15.59 1.83 1.16
C LEU A 249 -15.83 1.46 2.64
N ILE A 250 -16.97 0.84 2.96
CA ILE A 250 -17.28 0.37 4.32
C ILE A 250 -16.23 -0.63 4.81
N LYS A 251 -15.78 -1.55 3.94
CA LYS A 251 -14.73 -2.52 4.31
C LYS A 251 -13.36 -1.88 4.45
N ILE A 252 -13.02 -0.93 3.59
CA ILE A 252 -11.76 -0.17 3.65
C ILE A 252 -11.70 0.66 4.92
N ASP A 253 -12.81 1.24 5.36
CA ASP A 253 -12.89 2.05 6.57
C ASP A 253 -12.46 1.27 7.83
N LYS A 254 -12.73 -0.04 7.85
CA LYS A 254 -12.31 -0.95 8.93
C LYS A 254 -10.78 -1.06 9.08
N ILE A 255 -9.99 -0.64 8.10
CA ILE A 255 -8.52 -0.56 8.23
C ILE A 255 -8.14 0.31 9.43
N TYR A 256 -8.88 1.39 9.70
CA TYR A 256 -8.63 2.23 10.87
C TYR A 256 -8.68 1.40 12.17
N ASN A 257 -9.82 0.73 12.43
CA ASN A 257 -10.02 -0.03 13.66
C ASN A 257 -9.05 -1.21 13.77
N MET A 258 -8.86 -1.97 12.68
CA MET A 258 -7.89 -3.08 12.67
C MET A 258 -6.46 -2.63 12.97
N THR A 259 -6.07 -1.45 12.46
CA THR A 259 -4.76 -0.87 12.71
C THR A 259 -4.64 -0.42 14.16
N TYR A 260 -5.67 0.21 14.70
CA TYR A 260 -5.73 0.64 16.11
C TYR A 260 -5.63 -0.56 17.07
N ASP A 261 -6.39 -1.64 16.83
CA ASP A 261 -6.35 -2.87 17.63
C ASP A 261 -4.95 -3.49 17.67
N ILE A 262 -4.22 -3.45 16.55
CA ILE A 262 -2.82 -3.92 16.49
C ILE A 262 -1.93 -3.08 17.39
N PHE A 263 -2.13 -1.77 17.44
CA PHE A 263 -1.34 -0.89 18.30
C PHE A 263 -1.63 -1.12 19.78
N GLU A 264 -2.90 -1.30 20.16
CA GLU A 264 -3.26 -1.62 21.55
C GLU A 264 -2.64 -2.94 22.00
N ARG A 265 -2.74 -3.99 21.18
CA ARG A 265 -2.11 -5.29 21.46
C ARG A 265 -0.59 -5.18 21.52
N SER A 266 0.02 -4.48 20.55
CA SER A 266 1.46 -4.25 20.51
C SER A 266 1.97 -3.56 21.77
N ALA A 267 1.27 -2.52 22.24
CA ALA A 267 1.62 -1.80 23.47
C ALA A 267 1.41 -2.64 24.74
N LYS A 268 0.32 -3.42 24.79
CA LYS A 268 0.03 -4.31 25.94
C LYS A 268 1.04 -5.45 26.05
N GLU A 269 1.44 -6.05 24.94
CA GLU A 269 2.38 -7.18 24.90
C GLU A 269 3.84 -6.75 24.81
N ASN A 270 4.11 -5.46 24.53
CA ASN A 270 5.43 -4.94 24.18
C ASN A 270 6.11 -5.73 23.04
N ILE A 271 5.34 -6.00 21.99
CA ILE A 271 5.77 -6.74 20.79
C ILE A 271 5.58 -5.86 19.57
N ALA A 272 6.51 -5.92 18.61
CA ALA A 272 6.46 -5.12 17.39
C ALA A 272 5.15 -5.35 16.59
N THR A 273 4.58 -4.27 16.06
CA THR A 273 3.29 -4.27 15.35
C THR A 273 3.25 -5.21 14.15
N ASN A 274 4.35 -5.38 13.43
CA ASN A 274 4.46 -6.31 12.30
C ASN A 274 4.35 -7.78 12.74
N ILE A 275 4.76 -8.12 13.96
CA ILE A 275 4.63 -9.46 14.54
C ILE A 275 3.18 -9.69 14.96
N ILE A 276 2.57 -8.73 15.67
CA ILE A 276 1.16 -8.79 16.07
C ILE A 276 0.26 -8.94 14.83
N ALA A 277 0.48 -8.13 13.79
CA ALA A 277 -0.28 -8.21 12.54
C ALA A 277 -0.16 -9.59 11.88
N LYS A 278 1.05 -10.16 11.84
CA LYS A 278 1.26 -11.52 11.32
C LYS A 278 0.55 -12.58 12.16
N ARG A 279 0.54 -12.46 13.48
CA ARG A 279 -0.16 -13.38 14.38
C ARG A 279 -1.67 -13.34 14.10
N ILE A 280 -2.27 -12.15 14.03
CA ILE A 280 -3.71 -12.00 13.72
C ILE A 280 -4.06 -12.61 12.37
N ALA A 281 -3.23 -12.38 11.35
CA ALA A 281 -3.44 -12.97 10.03
C ALA A 281 -3.35 -14.51 10.08
N TYR A 282 -2.41 -15.05 10.86
CA TYR A 282 -2.23 -16.49 11.03
C TYR A 282 -3.40 -17.14 11.77
N GLU A 283 -3.90 -16.52 12.85
CA GLU A 283 -5.11 -16.93 13.60
C GLU A 283 -6.39 -16.92 12.75
N ARG A 284 -6.40 -16.23 11.62
CA ARG A 284 -7.53 -16.25 10.67
C ARG A 284 -7.40 -17.33 9.60
N LEU A 285 -6.19 -17.83 9.37
CA LEU A 285 -5.93 -18.91 8.41
C LEU A 285 -6.15 -20.29 9.04
N TYR A 286 -5.99 -20.41 10.36
CA TYR A 286 -6.01 -21.65 11.13
C TYR A 286 -6.78 -21.46 12.43
#